data_AF-A0A383VIF3-F1
#
_entry.id   AF-A0A383VIF3-F1
#
_cell.length_a   1.000
_cell.length_b   1.000
_cell.length_c   1.000
_cell.angle_alpha   90.00
_cell.angle_beta   90.00
_cell.angle_gamma   90.00
#
_symmetry.space_group_name_H-M   'P 1'
#
loop_
_entity.id
_entity.type
_entity.pdbx_description
1 polymer ?
#
loop_
_entity_poly.entity_id
_entity_poly.type
_entity_poly.pdbx_seq_one_letter_code
_entity_poly.pdbx_strand_id
1 'polypeptide(L)'
;MQIKVQPRIQRETWSLYWKAPTKTDTVCLEAVTLDVDDAGSSTVAALMDTLAAQLNWPPEDGLVRLDKFEEPWQRALCRGRLLAPGATLADAGVGEGDVVTVVRIELLAEGWKMFCGEWAGYSAVSGQ
;
A
#
# COMPACT_ATOMS: atom_id res chain seq x y z
N MET A 1 -19.58 -8.54 -11.12
CA MET A 1 -19.91 -7.50 -10.13
C MET A 1 -18.91 -6.37 -10.25
N GLN A 2 -19.40 -5.14 -10.44
CA GLN A 2 -18.54 -3.96 -10.60
C GLN A 2 -18.34 -3.26 -9.25
N ILE A 3 -17.09 -3.04 -8.84
CA ILE A 3 -16.73 -2.40 -7.57
C ILE A 3 -15.87 -1.18 -7.87
N LYS A 4 -16.11 -0.07 -7.15
CA LYS A 4 -15.26 1.11 -7.24
C LYS A 4 -14.19 1.06 -6.17
N VAL A 5 -12.94 1.04 -6.58
CA VAL A 5 -11.80 1.07 -5.68
C VAL A 5 -11.20 2.48 -5.63
N GLN A 6 -10.97 2.98 -4.41
CA GLN A 6 -10.26 4.22 -4.15
C GLN A 6 -8.89 3.90 -3.57
N PRO A 7 -7.85 3.78 -4.42
CA PRO A 7 -6.50 3.54 -3.96
C PRO A 7 -5.92 4.77 -3.25
N ARG A 8 -5.18 4.53 -2.18
CA ARG A 8 -4.45 5.54 -1.41
C ARG A 8 -3.06 5.03 -1.09
N ILE A 9 -2.08 5.93 -1.10
CA ILE A 9 -0.71 5.64 -0.64
C ILE A 9 -0.48 6.41 0.65
N GLN A 10 -0.28 5.69 1.74
CA GLN A 10 0.09 6.21 3.05
C GLN A 10 1.61 6.11 3.21
N ARG A 11 2.28 7.26 3.12
CA ARG A 11 3.72 7.37 3.34
C ARG A 11 3.97 7.65 4.80
N GLU A 12 4.68 6.73 5.45
CA GLU A 12 5.05 6.87 6.85
C GLU A 12 6.55 7.11 6.95
N THR A 13 6.92 8.26 7.48
CA THR A 13 8.28 8.49 7.92
C THR A 13 8.53 7.68 9.19
N TRP A 14 9.47 6.74 9.12
CA TRP A 14 9.76 5.80 10.19
C TRP A 14 11.10 6.13 10.84
N SER A 15 11.08 6.53 12.11
CA SER A 15 12.30 6.79 12.86
C SER A 15 13.03 5.49 13.18
N LEU A 16 14.24 5.32 12.66
CA LEU A 16 15.11 4.19 12.99
C LEU A 16 15.64 4.25 14.43
N TYR A 17 15.57 5.42 15.08
CA TYR A 17 15.97 5.59 16.47
C TYR A 17 14.84 5.22 17.44
N TRP A 18 13.62 5.73 17.19
CA TRP A 18 12.46 5.47 18.05
C TRP A 18 11.67 4.22 17.65
N LYS A 19 11.94 3.66 16.45
CA LYS A 19 11.24 2.50 15.90
C LYS A 19 9.72 2.73 15.82
N ALA A 20 9.34 3.92 15.36
CA ALA A 20 7.97 4.41 15.35
C ALA A 20 7.75 5.41 14.20
N PRO A 21 6.51 5.58 13.73
CA PRO A 21 6.18 6.58 12.73
C PRO A 21 6.27 7.99 13.34
N THR A 22 6.96 8.89 12.66
CA THR A 22 7.13 10.30 13.05
C THR A 22 6.23 11.24 12.25
N LYS A 23 5.87 10.84 11.03
CA LYS A 23 4.99 11.60 10.14
C LYS A 23 4.24 10.65 9.21
N THR A 24 3.00 11.01 8.90
CA THR A 24 2.17 10.28 7.93
C THR A 24 1.62 11.25 6.90
N ASP A 25 1.91 11.02 5.62
CA ASP A 25 1.34 11.75 4.49
C ASP A 25 0.51 10.77 3.65
N THR A 26 -0.71 11.15 3.26
CA THR A 26 -1.58 10.29 2.44
C THR A 26 -1.84 10.91 1.08
N VAL A 27 -1.57 10.16 0.02
CA VAL A 27 -1.89 10.52 -1.36
C VAL A 27 -3.12 9.75 -1.80
N CYS A 28 -4.18 10.46 -2.16
CA CYS A 28 -5.38 9.88 -2.77
C CYS A 28 -5.15 9.74 -4.28
N LEU A 29 -5.18 8.52 -4.79
CA LEU A 29 -5.07 8.26 -6.23
C LEU A 29 -6.45 8.31 -6.89
N GLU A 30 -6.46 8.28 -8.23
CA GLU A 30 -7.69 8.21 -9.01
C GLU A 30 -8.45 6.91 -8.71
N ALA A 31 -9.78 6.99 -8.66
CA ALA A 31 -10.62 5.83 -8.41
C ALA A 31 -10.59 4.91 -9.63
N VAL A 32 -10.40 3.62 -9.37
CA VAL A 32 -10.36 2.57 -10.38
C VAL A 32 -11.61 1.72 -10.25
N THR A 33 -12.15 1.25 -11.37
CA THR A 33 -13.28 0.33 -11.37
C THR A 33 -12.78 -1.06 -11.68
N LEU A 34 -13.12 -2.03 -10.83
CA LEU A 34 -12.75 -3.43 -10.98
C LEU A 34 -14.00 -4.27 -11.22
N ASP A 35 -13.92 -5.15 -12.22
CA ASP A 35 -14.93 -6.18 -12.47
C ASP A 35 -14.49 -7.48 -11.79
N VAL A 36 -15.35 -7.96 -10.87
CA VAL A 36 -15.15 -9.20 -10.12
C VAL A 36 -16.19 -10.21 -10.56
N ASP A 37 -15.75 -11.36 -11.08
CA ASP A 37 -16.64 -12.36 -11.66
C ASP A 37 -17.52 -13.06 -10.61
N ASP A 38 -16.97 -13.36 -9.43
CA ASP A 38 -17.71 -14.01 -8.34
C ASP A 38 -17.29 -13.49 -6.96
N ALA A 39 -18.19 -12.75 -6.31
CA ALA A 39 -17.98 -12.17 -4.99
C ALA A 39 -17.98 -13.21 -3.85
N GLY A 40 -18.56 -14.41 -4.09
CA GLY A 40 -18.61 -15.48 -3.10
C GLY A 40 -17.32 -16.29 -3.00
N SER A 41 -16.48 -16.28 -4.03
CA SER A 41 -15.19 -16.97 -4.05
C SER A 41 -13.99 -16.02 -4.04
N SER A 42 -14.14 -14.81 -4.57
CA SER A 42 -13.06 -13.82 -4.58
C SER A 42 -12.79 -13.29 -3.17
N THR A 43 -11.53 -13.35 -2.77
CA THR A 43 -11.08 -12.86 -1.46
C THR A 43 -10.67 -11.39 -1.53
N VAL A 44 -10.67 -10.73 -0.37
CA VAL A 44 -10.17 -9.35 -0.24
C VAL A 44 -8.69 -9.26 -0.66
N ALA A 45 -7.88 -10.27 -0.35
CA ALA A 45 -6.49 -10.35 -0.80
C ALA A 45 -6.37 -10.37 -2.33
N ALA A 46 -7.15 -11.21 -3.01
CA ALA A 46 -7.12 -11.28 -4.47
C ALA A 46 -7.53 -9.96 -5.15
N LEU A 47 -8.47 -9.21 -4.55
CA LEU A 47 -8.84 -7.88 -5.00
C LEU A 47 -7.67 -6.88 -4.85
N MET A 48 -6.96 -6.94 -3.72
CA MET A 48 -5.78 -6.10 -3.49
C MET A 48 -4.63 -6.44 -4.46
N ASP A 49 -4.39 -7.72 -4.74
CA ASP A 49 -3.39 -8.18 -5.72
C ASP A 49 -3.72 -7.72 -7.14
N THR A 50 -5.00 -7.80 -7.52
CA THR A 50 -5.48 -7.33 -8.83
C THR A 50 -5.27 -5.82 -8.98
N LEU A 51 -5.58 -5.05 -7.93
CA LEU A 51 -5.34 -3.61 -7.90
C LEU A 51 -3.84 -3.29 -7.96
N ALA A 52 -3.00 -4.03 -7.22
CA ALA A 52 -1.57 -3.85 -7.22
C ALA A 52 -0.97 -4.10 -8.62
N ALA A 53 -1.42 -5.14 -9.31
CA ALA A 53 -1.03 -5.42 -10.69
C ALA A 53 -1.44 -4.28 -11.64
N GLN A 54 -2.67 -3.77 -11.52
CA GLN A 54 -3.15 -2.67 -12.37
C GLN A 54 -2.41 -1.35 -12.14
N LEU A 55 -2.01 -1.07 -10.90
CA LEU A 55 -1.26 0.14 -10.53
C LEU A 55 0.27 -0.05 -10.59
N ASN A 56 0.75 -1.22 -11.05
CA ASN A 56 2.16 -1.60 -11.08
C ASN A 56 2.87 -1.44 -9.72
N TRP A 57 2.18 -1.76 -8.63
CA TRP A 57 2.77 -1.77 -7.31
C TRP A 57 3.64 -3.02 -7.09
N PRO A 58 4.81 -2.87 -6.44
CA PRO A 58 5.65 -4.02 -6.15
C PRO A 58 4.96 -5.00 -5.18
N PRO A 59 5.18 -6.31 -5.32
CA PRO A 59 4.61 -7.31 -4.43
C PRO A 59 5.09 -7.09 -2.99
N GLU A 60 4.26 -7.45 -2.01
CA GLU A 60 4.56 -7.26 -0.58
C GLU A 60 5.83 -7.97 -0.13
N ASP A 61 6.08 -9.17 -0.66
CA ASP A 61 7.26 -9.99 -0.35
C ASP A 61 8.57 -9.35 -0.82
N GLY A 62 8.51 -8.42 -1.76
CA GLY A 62 9.67 -7.68 -2.27
C GLY A 62 10.00 -6.42 -1.49
N LEU A 63 9.17 -6.03 -0.51
CA LEU A 63 9.35 -4.80 0.25
C LEU A 63 10.28 -5.00 1.44
N VAL A 64 11.21 -4.06 1.60
CA VAL A 64 12.10 -4.03 2.76
C VAL A 64 11.30 -3.64 4.00
N ARG A 65 11.25 -4.55 4.97
CA ARG A 65 10.62 -4.29 6.27
C ARG A 65 11.62 -3.64 7.21
N LEU A 66 11.29 -2.45 7.71
CA LEU A 66 12.11 -1.77 8.71
C LEU A 66 11.97 -2.48 10.06
N ASP A 67 13.04 -2.38 10.86
CA ASP A 67 13.07 -2.98 12.19
C ASP A 67 11.88 -2.50 13.04
N LYS A 68 11.18 -3.47 13.65
CA LYS A 68 9.94 -3.32 14.44
C LYS A 68 8.67 -2.89 13.69
N PHE A 69 8.68 -2.82 12.36
CA PHE A 69 7.44 -2.65 11.60
C PHE A 69 6.72 -4.00 11.42
N GLU A 70 5.55 -4.15 12.04
CA GLU A 70 4.77 -5.41 12.04
C GLU A 70 3.45 -5.33 11.26
N GLU A 71 3.04 -4.12 10.88
CA GLU A 71 1.77 -3.85 10.21
C GLU A 71 1.73 -4.36 8.75
N PRO A 72 0.55 -4.70 8.21
CA PRO A 72 0.43 -5.15 6.82
C PRO A 72 0.70 -3.99 5.85
N TRP A 73 1.31 -4.30 4.71
CA TRP A 73 1.63 -3.31 3.69
C TRP A 73 0.40 -2.79 2.96
N GLN A 74 -0.66 -3.58 2.85
CA GLN A 74 -1.94 -3.16 2.29
C GLN A 74 -3.11 -3.41 3.24
N ARG A 75 -4.10 -2.53 3.18
CA ARG A 75 -5.36 -2.64 3.92
C ARG A 75 -6.51 -2.28 3.00
N ALA A 76 -7.59 -3.04 3.07
CA ALA A 76 -8.84 -2.70 2.39
C ALA A 76 -9.89 -2.28 3.43
N LEU A 77 -10.62 -1.22 3.13
CA LEU A 77 -11.73 -0.73 3.93
C LEU A 77 -12.98 -0.60 3.07
N CYS A 78 -14.12 -1.03 3.59
CA CYS A 78 -15.42 -0.76 2.99
C CYS A 78 -16.34 -0.16 4.06
N ARG A 79 -17.00 0.96 3.76
CA ARG A 79 -17.94 1.64 4.68
C ARG A 79 -17.37 1.88 6.09
N GLY A 80 -16.08 2.23 6.17
CA GLY A 80 -15.38 2.49 7.43
C GLY A 80 -14.99 1.24 8.24
N ARG A 81 -15.18 0.04 7.69
CA ARG A 81 -14.75 -1.22 8.31
C ARG A 81 -13.52 -1.77 7.61
N LEU A 82 -12.53 -2.20 8.40
CA LEU A 82 -11.38 -2.93 7.90
C LEU A 82 -11.82 -4.33 7.43
N LEU A 83 -11.45 -4.69 6.21
CA LEU A 83 -11.76 -5.99 5.63
C LEU A 83 -10.64 -6.97 5.95
N ALA A 84 -11.00 -8.18 6.36
CA ALA A 84 -10.04 -9.25 6.59
C ALA A 84 -9.53 -9.79 5.24
N PRO A 85 -8.19 -9.91 5.02
CA PRO A 85 -7.65 -10.35 3.74
C PRO A 85 -8.15 -11.73 3.27
N GLY A 86 -8.41 -12.64 4.22
CA GLY A 86 -8.92 -13.99 3.94
C GLY A 86 -10.44 -14.11 3.82
N ALA A 87 -11.20 -13.02 4.06
CA ALA A 87 -12.64 -13.05 3.88
C ALA A 87 -12.99 -12.97 2.39
N THR A 88 -14.09 -13.63 2.00
CA THR A 88 -14.69 -13.43 0.68
C THR A 88 -15.29 -12.03 0.61
N LEU A 89 -15.43 -11.47 -0.60
CA LEU A 89 -16.04 -10.15 -0.77
C LEU A 89 -17.49 -10.13 -0.28
N ALA A 90 -18.23 -11.23 -0.49
CA ALA A 90 -19.58 -11.40 0.03
C ALA A 90 -19.63 -11.40 1.58
N ASP A 91 -18.75 -12.15 2.25
CA ASP A 91 -18.69 -12.19 3.72
C ASP A 91 -18.20 -10.86 4.31
N ALA A 92 -17.33 -10.16 3.58
CA ALA A 92 -16.89 -8.80 3.89
C ALA A 92 -17.99 -7.75 3.69
N GLY A 93 -19.14 -8.13 3.11
CA GLY A 93 -20.27 -7.25 2.85
C GLY A 93 -20.04 -6.27 1.71
N VAL A 94 -19.14 -6.59 0.77
CA VAL A 94 -18.85 -5.82 -0.43
C VAL A 94 -19.79 -6.27 -1.54
N GLY A 95 -20.68 -5.38 -1.96
CA GLY A 95 -21.64 -5.61 -3.04
C GLY A 95 -21.32 -4.83 -4.32
N GLU A 96 -22.21 -4.94 -5.28
CA GLU A 96 -22.12 -4.21 -6.54
C GLU A 96 -22.29 -2.70 -6.32
N GLY A 97 -21.42 -1.90 -6.93
CA GLY A 97 -21.43 -0.45 -6.81
C GLY A 97 -20.84 0.08 -5.48
N ASP A 98 -20.39 -0.80 -4.59
CA ASP A 98 -19.72 -0.36 -3.37
C ASP A 98 -18.38 0.30 -3.63
N VAL A 99 -18.00 1.18 -2.70
CA VAL A 99 -16.71 1.86 -2.71
C VAL A 99 -15.80 1.19 -1.69
N VAL A 100 -14.71 0.60 -2.17
CA VAL A 100 -13.65 0.01 -1.35
C VAL A 100 -12.45 0.95 -1.38
N THR A 101 -11.96 1.37 -0.22
CA THR A 101 -10.71 2.12 -0.11
C THR A 101 -9.58 1.15 0.15
N VAL A 102 -8.57 1.13 -0.73
CA VAL A 102 -7.36 0.33 -0.52
C VAL A 102 -6.23 1.27 -0.15
N VAL A 103 -5.59 1.03 0.98
CA VAL A 103 -4.47 1.82 1.50
C VAL A 103 -3.21 1.00 1.41
N ARG A 104 -2.24 1.47 0.64
CA ARG A 104 -0.89 0.94 0.57
C ARG A 104 0.03 1.75 1.46
N ILE A 105 0.79 1.10 2.33
CA ILE A 105 1.78 1.74 3.20
C ILE A 105 3.14 1.74 2.49
N GLU A 106 3.80 2.89 2.49
CA GLU A 106 5.19 3.07 2.06
C GLU A 106 5.98 3.61 3.24
N LEU A 107 7.05 2.93 3.63
CA LEU A 107 7.93 3.40 4.69
C LEU A 107 9.07 4.24 4.12
N LEU A 108 9.23 5.44 4.66
CA LEU A 108 10.39 6.29 4.44
C LEU A 108 11.25 6.23 5.70
N ALA A 109 12.37 5.52 5.65
CA ALA A 109 13.27 5.47 6.80
C ALA A 109 13.86 6.86 7.10
N GLU A 110 13.88 7.23 8.37
CA GLU A 110 14.47 8.47 8.89
C GLU A 110 15.41 8.13 10.05
N GLY A 111 16.65 8.61 9.99
CA GLY A 111 17.61 8.41 11.08
C GLY A 111 19.03 8.83 10.72
N TRP A 112 19.82 9.10 11.76
CA TRP A 112 21.26 9.32 11.60
C TRP A 112 21.96 7.98 11.30
N LYS A 113 22.85 7.98 10.28
CA LYS A 113 23.51 6.81 9.65
C LYS A 113 22.70 6.05 8.59
N MET A 114 21.77 6.70 7.90
CA MET A 114 21.35 6.22 6.58
C MET A 114 22.58 6.30 5.66
N PHE A 115 23.30 5.18 5.47
CA PHE A 115 24.30 5.11 4.41
C PHE A 115 23.54 5.13 3.09
N CYS A 116 23.60 6.25 2.37
CA CYS A 116 23.28 6.26 0.95
C CYS A 116 24.28 5.33 0.27
N GLY A 117 23.86 4.10 -0.05
CA GLY A 117 24.59 3.24 -0.96
C GLY A 117 24.80 3.97 -2.29
N GLU A 118 25.97 3.74 -2.88
CA GLU A 118 26.57 4.40 -4.04
C GLU A 118 25.56 4.80 -5.13
N TRP A 119 25.31 6.11 -5.28
CA TRP A 119 24.70 6.65 -6.48
C TRP A 119 25.75 6.63 -7.59
N ALA A 120 25.62 5.66 -8.50
CA ALA A 120 26.38 5.63 -9.73
C ALA A 120 26.10 6.90 -10.56
N GLY A 121 27.12 7.75 -10.70
CA GLY A 121 27.26 8.68 -11.82
C GLY A 121 26.53 10.02 -11.70
N TYR A 122 27.11 10.95 -10.93
CA TYR A 122 27.13 12.37 -11.33
C TYR A 122 28.50 12.94 -10.96
N SER A 123 29.38 13.08 -11.95
CA SER A 123 30.63 13.82 -11.81
C SER A 123 30.30 15.30 -11.67
N ALA A 124 30.28 15.81 -10.45
CA ALA A 124 30.46 17.23 -10.22
C ALA A 124 31.91 17.57 -10.58
N VAL A 125 32.12 18.13 -11.77
CA VAL A 125 33.37 18.80 -12.13
C VAL A 125 33.49 20.01 -11.20
N SER A 126 34.24 19.87 -10.11
CA SER A 126 34.68 21.00 -9.29
C SER A 126 35.80 21.73 -10.03
N GLY A 127 35.62 23.03 -10.21
CA GLY A 127 36.47 23.90 -11.02
C GLY A 127 37.94 23.98 -10.61
N GLN A 128 38.73 24.40 -11.58
CA GLN A 128 39.95 25.19 -11.37
C GLN A 128 39.62 26.67 -11.56
#